data_AF-A0AAV0FC19-F1
#
_entry.id   AF-A0AAV0FC19-F1
#
_cell.length_a   1.000
_cell.length_b   1.000
_cell.length_c   1.000
_cell.angle_alpha   90.00
_cell.angle_beta   90.00
_cell.angle_gamma   90.00
#
_symmetry.space_group_name_H-M   'P 1'
#
loop_
_entity.id
_entity.type
_entity.pdbx_description
1 polymer ?
#
loop_
_entity_poly.entity_id
_entity_poly.type
_entity_poly.pdbx_seq_one_letter_code
_entity_poly.pdbx_strand_id
1 'polypeptide(L)'
;MDDDSAAAAAVAALLDFLNAGISLSEVWEIFKASDPRFTELADHLGGARVLRQDPLECLIQFICSSNNNIKRITLMVDFISSLGNYLGTVGGLKFYEFPSLDRLSQVSEAELREAGFGYRAKYITGTVRELQSKPGGGYQWLASLRGRDLNEAVDDLCTLPGVGPKVAACVALFALDQHHAIPVDTHVWQIATRYLTPELAGASLTPKLCTRVAEAFVDKYGKYAGWAQTLLFISELPTQKALLPISFQNEMHSNKPKKRRMSGNKKMPTSTTPTPCS
;
A
#
# COMPACT_ATOMS: atom_id res chain seq x y z
N MET A 1 6.17 32.09 -22.28
CA MET A 1 5.08 31.17 -21.91
C MET A 1 4.19 31.99 -20.99
N ASP A 2 2.97 32.25 -21.42
CA ASP A 2 2.05 33.14 -20.71
C ASP A 2 1.64 32.52 -19.36
N ASP A 3 1.60 33.34 -18.31
CA ASP A 3 1.34 32.93 -16.91
C ASP A 3 0.02 32.16 -16.78
N ASP A 4 -1.01 32.57 -17.54
CA ASP A 4 -2.30 31.90 -17.61
C ASP A 4 -2.22 30.46 -18.16
N SER A 5 -1.31 30.19 -19.11
CA SER A 5 -1.11 28.84 -19.64
C SER A 5 -0.43 27.92 -18.63
N ALA A 6 0.48 28.45 -17.82
CA ALA A 6 1.16 27.69 -16.77
C ALA A 6 0.19 27.35 -15.62
N ALA A 7 -0.64 28.32 -15.22
CA ALA A 7 -1.69 28.11 -14.22
C ALA A 7 -2.71 27.05 -14.67
N ALA A 8 -3.17 27.11 -15.92
CA ALA A 8 -4.09 26.11 -16.46
C ALA A 8 -3.50 24.70 -16.48
N ALA A 9 -2.22 24.56 -16.86
CA ALA A 9 -1.52 23.28 -16.84
C ALA A 9 -1.38 22.72 -15.41
N ALA A 10 -1.07 23.58 -14.43
CA ALA A 10 -0.97 23.17 -13.03
C ALA A 10 -2.33 22.69 -12.47
N VAL A 11 -3.42 23.38 -12.80
CA VAL A 11 -4.77 22.95 -12.42
C VAL A 11 -5.11 21.59 -13.05
N ALA A 12 -4.83 21.40 -14.33
CA ALA A 12 -5.06 20.12 -15.00
C ALA A 12 -4.27 18.98 -14.36
N ALA A 13 -2.98 19.19 -14.06
CA ALA A 13 -2.13 18.22 -13.37
C ALA A 13 -2.66 17.88 -11.97
N LEU A 14 -3.12 18.87 -11.21
CA LEU A 14 -3.70 18.66 -9.89
C LEU A 14 -5.00 17.84 -9.97
N LEU A 15 -5.89 18.17 -10.92
CA LEU A 15 -7.14 17.44 -11.11
C LEU A 15 -6.89 15.98 -11.54
N ASP A 16 -5.89 15.73 -12.38
CA ASP A 16 -5.46 14.37 -12.75
C ASP A 16 -4.94 13.61 -11.51
N PHE A 17 -3.99 14.20 -10.78
CA PHE A 17 -3.40 13.60 -9.57
C PHE A 17 -4.44 13.29 -8.49
N LEU A 18 -5.43 14.16 -8.31
CA LEU A 18 -6.52 13.97 -7.36
C LEU A 18 -7.60 12.99 -7.87
N ASN A 19 -7.47 12.44 -9.08
CA ASN A 19 -8.48 11.60 -9.75
C ASN A 19 -9.83 12.30 -9.94
N ALA A 20 -9.85 13.62 -10.12
CA ALA A 20 -11.04 14.47 -10.03
C ALA A 20 -12.10 14.18 -11.12
N GLY A 21 -11.74 13.52 -12.22
CA GLY A 21 -12.68 13.09 -13.26
C GLY A 21 -13.67 12.00 -12.83
N ILE A 22 -13.44 11.36 -11.68
CA ILE A 22 -14.35 10.36 -11.12
C ILE A 22 -15.34 11.05 -10.16
N SER A 23 -16.63 10.78 -10.28
CA SER A 23 -17.64 11.34 -9.36
C SER A 23 -17.51 10.68 -7.99
N LEU A 24 -17.00 11.42 -7.00
CA LEU A 24 -16.80 10.88 -5.65
C LEU A 24 -18.14 10.55 -4.98
N SER A 25 -19.18 11.36 -5.22
CA SER A 25 -20.54 11.10 -4.73
C SER A 25 -21.09 9.78 -5.26
N GLU A 26 -20.95 9.49 -6.56
CA GLU A 26 -21.41 8.22 -7.14
C GLU A 26 -20.68 7.02 -6.53
N VAL A 27 -19.36 7.14 -6.33
CA VAL A 27 -18.54 6.11 -5.69
C VAL A 27 -19.03 5.83 -4.26
N TRP A 28 -19.34 6.87 -3.47
CA TRP A 28 -19.88 6.70 -2.12
C TRP A 28 -21.27 6.07 -2.10
N GLU A 29 -22.14 6.40 -3.05
CA GLU A 29 -23.47 5.77 -3.13
C GLU A 29 -23.37 4.27 -3.43
N ILE A 30 -22.44 3.85 -4.31
CA ILE A 30 -22.14 2.42 -4.52
C ILE A 30 -21.71 1.77 -3.21
N PHE A 31 -20.79 2.40 -2.47
CA PHE A 31 -20.27 1.79 -1.24
C PHE A 31 -21.31 1.70 -0.13
N LYS A 32 -22.13 2.73 0.07
CA LYS A 32 -23.23 2.72 1.05
C LYS A 32 -24.28 1.66 0.72
N ALA A 33 -24.61 1.49 -0.56
CA ALA A 33 -25.54 0.46 -1.01
C ALA A 33 -25.00 -0.96 -0.78
N SER A 34 -23.69 -1.16 -0.98
CA SER A 34 -23.03 -2.46 -0.77
C SER A 34 -22.74 -2.78 0.70
N ASP A 35 -22.54 -1.77 1.55
CA ASP A 35 -22.11 -1.95 2.93
C ASP A 35 -22.50 -0.76 3.84
N PRO A 36 -23.39 -0.98 4.84
CA PRO A 36 -23.87 0.08 5.73
C PRO A 36 -22.77 0.87 6.45
N ARG A 37 -21.60 0.27 6.67
CA ARG A 37 -20.45 0.94 7.33
C ARG A 37 -19.96 2.17 6.57
N PHE A 38 -20.14 2.21 5.24
CA PHE A 38 -19.79 3.38 4.46
C PHE A 38 -20.74 4.55 4.68
N THR A 39 -21.93 4.33 5.25
CA THR A 39 -22.80 5.43 5.69
C THR A 39 -22.14 6.19 6.83
N GLU A 40 -21.65 5.47 7.84
CA GLU A 40 -20.96 6.09 8.98
C GLU A 40 -19.61 6.69 8.58
N LEU A 41 -18.85 6.03 7.69
CA LEU A 41 -17.57 6.56 7.23
C LEU A 41 -17.73 7.82 6.37
N ALA A 42 -18.86 8.00 5.67
CA ALA A 42 -19.07 9.15 4.80
C ALA A 42 -19.05 10.49 5.56
N ASP A 43 -19.51 10.50 6.82
CA ASP A 43 -19.54 11.70 7.66
C ASP A 43 -18.13 12.20 8.04
N HIS A 44 -17.13 11.32 7.99
CA HIS A 44 -15.76 11.62 8.42
C HIS A 44 -14.75 11.59 7.27
N LEU A 45 -14.98 10.74 6.27
CA LEU A 45 -14.06 10.47 5.17
C LEU A 45 -14.67 10.80 3.80
N GLY A 46 -15.84 11.45 3.73
CA GLY A 46 -16.57 11.70 2.47
C GLY A 46 -15.76 12.39 1.37
N GLY A 47 -14.73 13.16 1.71
CA GLY A 47 -13.80 13.80 0.76
C GLY A 47 -12.58 12.96 0.36
N ALA A 48 -12.41 11.75 0.92
CA ALA A 48 -11.24 10.92 0.68
C ALA A 48 -11.25 10.30 -0.72
N ARG A 49 -10.10 10.38 -1.41
CA ARG A 49 -9.91 9.90 -2.77
C ARG A 49 -8.63 9.08 -2.88
N VAL A 50 -8.60 8.13 -3.79
CA VAL A 50 -7.37 7.46 -4.20
C VAL A 50 -6.65 8.36 -5.20
N LEU A 51 -5.38 8.67 -4.93
CA LEU A 51 -4.54 9.49 -5.81
C LEU A 51 -4.15 8.72 -7.08
N ARG A 52 -3.90 9.45 -8.17
CA ARG A 52 -3.37 8.95 -9.44
C ARG A 52 -1.91 9.34 -9.59
N GLN A 53 -1.04 8.56 -8.96
CA GLN A 53 0.37 8.87 -8.85
C GLN A 53 1.14 8.58 -10.15
N ASP A 54 2.33 9.17 -10.27
CA ASP A 54 3.31 8.77 -11.26
C ASP A 54 3.73 7.29 -11.03
N PRO A 55 3.75 6.43 -12.07
CA PRO A 55 4.09 5.03 -11.93
C PRO A 55 5.49 4.74 -11.37
N LEU A 56 6.50 5.52 -11.73
CA LEU A 56 7.88 5.29 -11.25
C LEU A 56 7.97 5.65 -9.76
N GLU A 57 7.49 6.83 -9.40
CA GLU A 57 7.49 7.29 -8.02
C GLU A 57 6.70 6.31 -7.14
N CYS A 58 5.48 5.95 -7.54
CA CYS A 58 4.64 5.00 -6.82
C CYS A 58 5.34 3.64 -6.64
N LEU A 59 5.95 3.10 -7.68
CA LEU A 59 6.70 1.84 -7.62
C LEU A 59 7.83 1.89 -6.59
N ILE A 60 8.65 2.93 -6.63
CA ILE A 60 9.79 3.10 -5.72
C ILE A 60 9.31 3.25 -4.27
N GLN A 61 8.26 4.06 -4.03
CA GLN A 61 7.65 4.22 -2.71
C GLN A 61 7.15 2.88 -2.14
N PHE A 62 6.47 2.05 -2.96
CA PHE A 62 5.96 0.77 -2.48
C PHE A 62 7.02 -0.31 -2.32
N ILE A 63 8.12 -0.28 -3.06
CA ILE A 63 9.30 -1.11 -2.77
C ILE A 63 9.81 -0.78 -1.35
N CYS A 64 9.94 0.51 -1.01
CA CYS A 64 10.32 0.97 0.34
C CYS A 64 9.35 0.50 1.44
N SER A 65 8.07 0.31 1.10
CA SER A 65 7.01 -0.08 2.04
C SER A 65 7.04 -1.54 2.52
N SER A 66 7.62 -2.44 1.73
CA SER A 66 7.58 -3.89 1.97
C SER A 66 8.12 -4.25 3.36
N ASN A 67 7.31 -4.83 4.26
CA ASN A 67 7.69 -5.16 5.65
C ASN A 67 8.35 -3.98 6.42
N ASN A 68 7.68 -2.83 6.43
CA ASN A 68 8.18 -1.58 6.99
C ASN A 68 7.08 -0.81 7.74
N ASN A 69 7.40 0.36 8.31
CA ASN A 69 6.41 1.26 8.92
C ASN A 69 6.47 2.65 8.29
N ILE A 70 5.35 3.39 8.38
CA ILE A 70 5.17 4.69 7.72
C ILE A 70 6.34 5.65 8.02
N LYS A 71 6.75 5.79 9.28
CA LYS A 71 7.84 6.71 9.66
C LYS A 71 9.15 6.41 8.91
N ARG A 72 9.54 5.13 8.83
CA ARG A 72 10.76 4.74 8.13
C ARG A 72 10.61 4.81 6.61
N ILE A 73 9.41 4.53 6.08
CA ILE A 73 9.11 4.69 4.65
C ILE A 73 9.26 6.15 4.24
N THR A 74 8.68 7.08 5.01
CA THR A 74 8.80 8.52 4.77
C THR A 74 10.26 8.95 4.69
N LEU A 75 11.11 8.54 5.63
CA LEU A 75 12.54 8.86 5.58
C LEU A 75 13.25 8.31 4.33
N MET A 76 12.89 7.10 3.88
CA MET A 76 13.44 6.51 2.64
C MET A 76 13.00 7.32 1.41
N VAL A 77 11.71 7.68 1.34
CA VAL A 77 11.15 8.44 0.22
C VAL A 77 11.69 9.86 0.20
N ASP A 78 11.86 10.50 1.35
CA ASP A 78 12.49 11.82 1.49
C ASP A 78 13.94 11.78 0.99
N PHE A 79 14.70 10.74 1.36
CA PHE A 79 16.06 10.53 0.84
C PHE A 79 16.06 10.45 -0.69
N ILE A 80 15.22 9.58 -1.28
CA ILE A 80 15.15 9.44 -2.75
C ILE A 80 14.73 10.74 -3.41
N SER A 81 13.70 11.41 -2.90
CA SER A 81 13.20 12.67 -3.45
C SER A 81 14.27 13.76 -3.43
N SER A 82 15.11 13.80 -2.38
CA SER A 82 16.22 14.76 -2.27
C SER A 82 17.31 14.60 -3.33
N LEU A 83 17.33 13.48 -4.07
CA LEU A 83 18.26 13.24 -5.17
C LEU A 83 17.83 13.87 -6.48
N GLY A 84 16.57 14.32 -6.58
CA GLY A 84 16.02 14.99 -7.76
C GLY A 84 16.31 16.49 -7.78
N ASN A 85 15.72 17.17 -8.76
CA ASN A 85 15.97 18.60 -8.96
C ASN A 85 15.26 19.42 -7.89
N TYR A 86 15.99 20.34 -7.25
CA TYR A 86 15.39 21.25 -6.27
C TYR A 86 14.46 22.25 -6.97
N LEU A 87 13.20 22.30 -6.53
CA LEU A 87 12.14 23.16 -7.10
C LEU A 87 11.99 24.48 -6.33
N GLY A 88 12.23 24.46 -5.03
CA GLY A 88 12.02 25.64 -4.19
C GLY A 88 11.73 25.32 -2.74
N THR A 89 11.50 26.36 -1.95
CA THR A 89 11.10 26.26 -0.54
C THR A 89 9.76 26.95 -0.34
N VAL A 90 8.79 26.23 0.24
CA VAL A 90 7.47 26.77 0.58
C VAL A 90 7.18 26.46 2.04
N GLY A 91 6.89 27.47 2.86
CA GLY A 91 6.60 27.28 4.29
C GLY A 91 7.75 26.65 5.09
N GLY A 92 9.00 26.84 4.65
CA GLY A 92 10.19 26.23 5.27
C GLY A 92 10.46 24.78 4.86
N LEU A 93 9.63 24.20 3.98
CA LEU A 93 9.83 22.86 3.42
C LEU A 93 10.49 22.96 2.05
N LYS A 94 11.54 22.16 1.81
CA LYS A 94 12.21 22.05 0.52
C LYS A 94 11.49 21.04 -0.36
N PHE A 95 11.21 21.43 -1.60
CA PHE A 95 10.56 20.58 -2.60
C PHE A 95 11.55 20.21 -3.70
N TYR A 96 11.45 18.96 -4.15
CA TYR A 96 12.27 18.39 -5.20
C TYR A 96 11.35 17.68 -6.19
N GLU A 97 11.71 17.71 -7.47
CA GLU A 97 11.17 16.75 -8.43
C GLU A 97 11.58 15.33 -8.02
N PHE A 98 10.72 14.35 -8.24
CA PHE A 98 11.14 12.97 -8.06
C PHE A 98 12.30 12.64 -9.03
N PRO A 99 13.38 11.97 -8.57
CA PRO A 99 14.56 11.75 -9.41
C PRO A 99 14.24 10.94 -10.67
N SER A 100 14.92 11.28 -11.77
CA SER A 100 14.79 10.53 -13.00
C SER A 100 15.39 9.12 -12.88
N LEU A 101 15.03 8.20 -13.79
CA LEU A 101 15.67 6.87 -13.86
C LEU A 101 17.19 6.97 -14.01
N ASP A 102 17.68 7.91 -14.82
CA ASP A 102 19.12 8.14 -15.00
C ASP A 102 19.78 8.65 -13.72
N ARG A 103 19.08 9.49 -12.95
CA ARG A 103 19.58 9.95 -11.65
C ARG A 103 19.61 8.81 -10.64
N LEU A 104 18.54 8.02 -10.57
CA LEU A 104 18.44 6.85 -9.71
C LEU A 104 19.51 5.80 -10.05
N SER A 105 19.89 5.64 -11.32
CA SER A 105 20.90 4.65 -11.72
C SER A 105 22.31 5.00 -11.28
N GLN A 106 22.57 6.25 -10.90
CA GLN A 106 23.86 6.68 -10.33
C GLN A 106 23.99 6.39 -8.83
N VAL A 107 22.89 6.04 -8.16
CA VAL A 107 22.89 5.76 -6.72
C VAL A 107 23.33 4.33 -6.48
N SER A 108 24.42 4.15 -5.73
CA SER A 108 24.92 2.82 -5.41
C SER A 108 24.07 2.13 -4.35
N GLU A 109 24.13 0.79 -4.32
CA GLU A 109 23.51 0.02 -3.25
C GLU A 109 24.09 0.38 -1.87
N ALA A 110 25.39 0.72 -1.81
CA ALA A 110 26.07 1.11 -0.57
C ALA A 110 25.49 2.40 0.02
N GLU A 111 25.29 3.44 -0.81
CA GLU A 111 24.67 4.70 -0.39
C GLU A 111 23.24 4.48 0.13
N LEU A 112 22.43 3.66 -0.55
CA LEU A 112 21.09 3.33 -0.07
C LEU A 112 21.12 2.56 1.26
N ARG A 113 22.10 1.66 1.45
CA ARG A 113 22.26 0.94 2.72
C ARG A 113 22.63 1.88 3.85
N GLU A 114 23.52 2.83 3.61
CA GLU A 114 23.90 3.88 4.55
C GLU A 114 22.69 4.78 4.89
N ALA A 115 21.86 5.10 3.90
CA ALA A 115 20.57 5.78 4.08
C ALA A 115 19.48 4.91 4.74
N GLY A 116 19.80 3.70 5.20
CA GLY A 116 18.91 2.88 6.01
C GLY A 116 17.90 2.03 5.23
N PHE A 117 18.08 1.83 3.92
CA PHE A 117 17.18 0.98 3.10
C PHE A 117 17.28 -0.51 3.46
N GLY A 118 18.41 -0.93 4.01
CA GLY A 118 18.67 -2.33 4.33
C GLY A 118 18.64 -3.21 3.09
N TYR A 119 17.95 -4.35 3.15
CA TYR A 119 17.83 -5.25 1.99
C TYR A 119 17.06 -4.65 0.81
N ARG A 120 16.32 -3.54 0.98
CA ARG A 120 15.61 -2.89 -0.13
C ARG A 120 16.55 -2.12 -1.05
N ALA A 121 17.77 -1.82 -0.60
CA ALA A 121 18.78 -1.17 -1.43
C ALA A 121 19.02 -1.95 -2.73
N LYS A 122 19.20 -3.28 -2.64
CA LYS A 122 19.35 -4.16 -3.82
C LYS A 122 18.10 -4.23 -4.70
N TYR A 123 16.92 -4.01 -4.13
CA TYR A 123 15.65 -4.02 -4.88
C TYR A 123 15.49 -2.74 -5.69
N ILE A 124 15.82 -1.59 -5.10
CA ILE A 124 15.81 -0.30 -5.80
C ILE A 124 16.81 -0.32 -6.94
N THR A 125 18.08 -0.64 -6.69
CA THR A 125 19.11 -0.65 -7.75
C THR A 125 18.82 -1.69 -8.83
N GLY A 126 18.34 -2.87 -8.44
CA GLY A 126 17.93 -3.90 -9.39
C GLY A 126 16.72 -3.49 -10.24
N THR A 127 15.71 -2.87 -9.63
CA THR A 127 14.52 -2.37 -10.33
C THR A 127 14.87 -1.27 -11.31
N VAL A 128 15.71 -0.30 -10.91
CA VAL A 128 16.14 0.79 -11.80
C VAL A 128 16.89 0.23 -13.01
N ARG A 129 17.78 -0.75 -12.81
CA ARG A 129 18.49 -1.42 -13.91
C ARG A 129 17.54 -2.16 -14.86
N GLU A 130 16.58 -2.89 -14.32
CA GLU A 130 15.59 -3.62 -15.12
C GLU A 130 14.64 -2.68 -15.86
N LEU A 131 14.33 -1.51 -15.29
CA LEU A 131 13.56 -0.47 -15.98
C LEU A 131 14.36 0.15 -17.13
N GLN A 132 15.66 0.40 -16.95
CA GLN A 132 16.53 0.91 -18.02
C GLN A 132 16.70 -0.09 -19.18
N SER A 133 16.58 -1.40 -18.93
CA SER A 133 16.65 -2.43 -19.98
C SER A 133 15.33 -2.67 -20.71
N LYS A 134 14.19 -2.10 -20.26
CA LYS A 134 12.90 -2.30 -20.93
C LYS A 134 12.91 -1.69 -22.34
N PRO A 135 12.25 -2.36 -23.32
CA PRO A 135 12.05 -1.79 -24.65
C PRO A 135 11.33 -0.43 -24.56
N GLY A 136 11.86 0.60 -25.22
CA GLY A 136 11.32 1.97 -25.15
C GLY A 136 11.66 2.73 -23.85
N GLY A 137 12.39 2.11 -22.93
CA GLY A 137 12.77 2.68 -21.64
C GLY A 137 11.71 2.52 -20.55
N GLY A 138 12.17 2.58 -19.30
CA GLY A 138 11.36 2.27 -18.13
C GLY A 138 10.11 3.13 -17.98
N TYR A 139 10.18 4.42 -18.32
CA TYR A 139 9.02 5.32 -18.29
C TYR A 139 7.93 4.87 -19.26
N GLN A 140 8.30 4.58 -20.51
CA GLN A 140 7.34 4.15 -21.52
C GLN A 140 6.76 2.78 -21.16
N TRP A 141 7.59 1.86 -20.67
CA TRP A 141 7.12 0.55 -20.22
C TRP A 141 6.12 0.67 -19.06
N LEU A 142 6.44 1.43 -18.01
CA LEU A 142 5.52 1.67 -16.89
C LEU A 142 4.22 2.34 -17.33
N ALA A 143 4.31 3.36 -18.19
CA ALA A 143 3.12 4.02 -18.74
C ALA A 143 2.26 3.05 -19.56
N SER A 144 2.87 2.12 -20.30
CA SER A 144 2.15 1.12 -21.09
C SER A 144 1.38 0.09 -20.26
N LEU A 145 1.63 0.02 -18.95
CA LEU A 145 0.85 -0.82 -18.04
C LEU A 145 -0.51 -0.21 -17.71
N ARG A 146 -0.68 1.12 -17.90
CA ARG A 146 -2.01 1.75 -17.87
C ARG A 146 -2.83 1.20 -19.03
N GLY A 147 -3.96 0.58 -18.73
CA GLY A 147 -4.87 0.00 -19.72
C GLY A 147 -4.62 -1.47 -20.08
N ARG A 148 -3.60 -2.13 -19.49
CA ARG A 148 -3.48 -3.59 -19.53
C ARG A 148 -4.51 -4.26 -18.62
N ASP A 149 -4.72 -5.56 -18.81
CA ASP A 149 -5.44 -6.36 -17.81
C ASP A 149 -4.71 -6.30 -16.45
N LEU A 150 -5.46 -6.35 -15.35
CA LEU A 150 -4.89 -6.26 -14.02
C LEU A 150 -3.88 -7.40 -13.75
N ASN A 151 -4.20 -8.63 -14.15
CA ASN A 151 -3.31 -9.76 -13.88
C ASN A 151 -2.03 -9.65 -14.68
N GLU A 152 -2.13 -9.25 -15.96
CA GLU A 152 -0.96 -9.00 -16.80
C GLU A 152 -0.06 -7.90 -16.22
N ALA A 153 -0.65 -6.77 -15.80
CA ALA A 153 0.11 -5.67 -15.19
C ALA A 153 0.78 -6.11 -13.88
N VAL A 154 0.11 -6.92 -13.06
CA VAL A 154 0.67 -7.45 -11.82
C VAL A 154 1.82 -8.42 -12.09
N ASP A 155 1.65 -9.35 -13.04
CA ASP A 155 2.67 -10.32 -13.43
C ASP A 155 3.91 -9.62 -14.00
N ASP A 156 3.70 -8.65 -14.89
CA ASP A 156 4.76 -7.80 -15.46
C ASP A 156 5.54 -7.06 -14.37
N LEU A 157 4.84 -6.43 -13.41
CA LEU A 157 5.47 -5.74 -12.28
C LEU A 157 6.23 -6.71 -11.36
N CYS A 158 5.72 -7.92 -11.14
CA CYS A 158 6.36 -8.93 -10.29
C CYS A 158 7.67 -9.48 -10.88
N THR A 159 7.98 -9.17 -12.16
CA THR A 159 9.31 -9.44 -12.71
C THR A 159 10.41 -8.56 -12.11
N LEU A 160 10.03 -7.42 -11.50
CA LEU A 160 10.98 -6.45 -10.94
C LEU A 160 11.52 -6.89 -9.57
N PRO A 161 12.81 -6.68 -9.27
CA PRO A 161 13.40 -7.05 -8.00
C PRO A 161 12.70 -6.42 -6.78
N GLY A 162 12.21 -7.28 -5.87
CA GLY A 162 11.55 -6.82 -4.64
C GLY A 162 10.07 -6.46 -4.81
N VAL A 163 9.52 -6.62 -6.01
CA VAL A 163 8.09 -6.44 -6.28
C VAL A 163 7.40 -7.80 -6.23
N GLY A 164 6.60 -8.00 -5.20
CA GLY A 164 5.68 -9.14 -5.10
C GLY A 164 4.23 -8.72 -5.37
N PRO A 165 3.28 -9.66 -5.36
CA PRO A 165 1.87 -9.39 -5.71
C PRO A 165 1.24 -8.22 -4.96
N LYS A 166 1.54 -8.06 -3.66
CA LYS A 166 1.04 -6.92 -2.87
C LYS A 166 1.58 -5.59 -3.37
N VAL A 167 2.89 -5.50 -3.65
CA VAL A 167 3.53 -4.27 -4.12
C VAL A 167 3.01 -3.94 -5.52
N ALA A 168 2.93 -4.95 -6.41
CA ALA A 168 2.37 -4.79 -7.74
C ALA A 168 0.92 -4.31 -7.70
N ALA A 169 0.07 -4.89 -6.84
CA ALA A 169 -1.31 -4.45 -6.65
C ALA A 169 -1.40 -3.01 -6.12
N CYS A 170 -0.49 -2.58 -5.23
CA CYS A 170 -0.42 -1.18 -4.82
C CYS A 170 -0.14 -0.26 -6.01
N VAL A 171 0.85 -0.57 -6.84
CA VAL A 171 1.18 0.22 -8.04
C VAL A 171 0.00 0.22 -9.02
N ALA A 172 -0.66 -0.93 -9.21
CA ALA A 172 -1.84 -1.05 -10.05
C ALA A 172 -2.97 -0.12 -9.59
N LEU A 173 -3.28 -0.12 -8.29
CA LEU A 173 -4.34 0.70 -7.69
C LEU A 173 -4.03 2.20 -7.72
N PHE A 174 -2.80 2.57 -7.36
CA PHE A 174 -2.43 3.97 -7.08
C PHE A 174 -1.80 4.70 -8.28
N ALA A 175 -1.40 4.00 -9.34
CA ALA A 175 -0.71 4.63 -10.47
C ALA A 175 -1.11 4.09 -11.86
N LEU A 176 -1.74 2.91 -11.96
CA LEU A 176 -2.06 2.28 -13.26
C LEU A 176 -3.57 2.24 -13.58
N ASP A 177 -4.37 3.03 -12.88
CA ASP A 177 -5.83 3.16 -13.10
C ASP A 177 -6.64 1.88 -12.86
N GLN A 178 -6.07 0.89 -12.17
CA GLN A 178 -6.75 -0.37 -11.82
C GLN A 178 -7.54 -0.22 -10.51
N HIS A 179 -8.65 0.51 -10.54
CA HIS A 179 -9.42 0.89 -9.35
C HIS A 179 -10.02 -0.27 -8.54
N HIS A 180 -10.05 -1.47 -9.11
CA HIS A 180 -10.51 -2.71 -8.48
C HIS A 180 -9.37 -3.56 -7.92
N ALA A 181 -8.10 -3.17 -8.12
CA ALA A 181 -6.94 -3.88 -7.60
C ALA A 181 -6.91 -3.85 -6.06
N ILE A 182 -6.65 -5.01 -5.44
CA ILE A 182 -6.69 -5.19 -3.98
C ILE A 182 -5.31 -5.58 -3.45
N PRO A 183 -4.55 -4.65 -2.85
CA PRO A 183 -3.28 -4.97 -2.21
C PRO A 183 -3.51 -5.70 -0.87
N VAL A 184 -3.52 -7.03 -0.90
CA VAL A 184 -3.75 -7.84 0.32
C VAL A 184 -2.48 -7.93 1.16
N ASP A 185 -2.45 -7.19 2.27
CA ASP A 185 -1.49 -7.36 3.36
C ASP A 185 -2.14 -7.93 4.62
N THR A 186 -1.43 -7.94 5.75
CA THR A 186 -1.95 -8.47 7.02
C THR A 186 -3.12 -7.66 7.59
N HIS A 187 -3.18 -6.35 7.33
CA HIS A 187 -4.27 -5.50 7.80
C HIS A 187 -5.52 -5.70 6.93
N VAL A 188 -5.35 -5.69 5.61
CA VAL A 188 -6.44 -5.97 4.65
C VAL A 188 -6.99 -7.37 4.87
N TRP A 189 -6.13 -8.35 5.14
CA TRP A 189 -6.54 -9.70 5.51
C TRP A 189 -7.41 -9.71 6.78
N GLN A 190 -7.04 -8.97 7.81
CA GLN A 190 -7.83 -8.87 9.05
C GLN A 190 -9.19 -8.23 8.81
N ILE A 191 -9.27 -7.21 7.94
CA ILE A 191 -10.53 -6.57 7.55
C ILE A 191 -11.39 -7.58 6.76
N ALA A 192 -10.84 -8.21 5.74
CA ALA A 192 -11.54 -9.17 4.90
C ALA A 192 -12.10 -10.34 5.71
N THR A 193 -11.25 -10.98 6.53
CA THR A 193 -11.65 -12.11 7.39
C THR A 193 -12.58 -11.73 8.54
N ARG A 194 -12.79 -10.44 8.80
CA ARG A 194 -13.81 -10.00 9.77
C ARG A 194 -15.16 -9.75 9.11
N TYR A 195 -15.17 -9.21 7.89
CA TYR A 195 -16.37 -8.59 7.34
C TYR A 195 -16.84 -9.14 6.00
N LEU A 196 -15.97 -9.81 5.23
CA LEU A 196 -16.26 -10.28 3.87
C LEU A 196 -16.15 -11.81 3.79
N THR A 197 -15.08 -12.38 4.35
CA THR A 197 -14.76 -13.81 4.29
C THR A 197 -14.49 -14.38 5.69
N PRO A 198 -15.45 -14.34 6.64
CA PRO A 198 -15.27 -14.80 8.01
C PRO A 198 -14.89 -16.28 8.14
N GLU A 199 -15.21 -17.10 7.15
CA GLU A 199 -14.80 -18.50 7.05
C GLU A 199 -13.29 -18.69 6.88
N LEU A 200 -12.55 -17.65 6.46
CA LEU A 200 -11.09 -17.66 6.35
C LEU A 200 -10.39 -17.21 7.65
N ALA A 201 -11.15 -16.87 8.70
CA ALA A 201 -10.57 -16.44 9.97
C ALA A 201 -9.65 -17.52 10.57
N GLY A 202 -8.40 -17.15 10.85
CA GLY A 202 -7.38 -18.04 11.41
C GLY A 202 -6.59 -18.86 10.37
N ALA A 203 -6.93 -18.78 9.08
CA ALA A 203 -6.10 -19.32 8.01
C ALA A 203 -4.83 -18.49 7.80
N SER A 204 -3.79 -19.12 7.25
CA SER A 204 -2.53 -18.46 6.89
C SER A 204 -2.66 -17.67 5.59
N LEU A 205 -1.97 -16.54 5.51
CA LEU A 205 -1.89 -15.74 4.30
C LEU A 205 -1.11 -16.53 3.21
N THR A 206 -1.79 -16.93 2.15
CA THR A 206 -1.20 -17.63 1.00
C THR A 206 -1.65 -16.93 -0.29
N PRO A 207 -0.89 -17.03 -1.40
CA PRO A 207 -1.26 -16.37 -2.65
C PRO A 207 -2.71 -16.69 -3.10
N LYS A 208 -3.11 -17.97 -3.05
CA LYS A 208 -4.46 -18.41 -3.40
C LYS A 208 -5.54 -17.75 -2.54
N LEU A 209 -5.30 -17.61 -1.23
CA LEU A 209 -6.26 -16.98 -0.34
C LEU A 209 -6.26 -15.46 -0.47
N CYS A 210 -5.13 -14.83 -0.83
CA CYS A 210 -5.11 -13.43 -1.19
C CYS A 210 -5.97 -13.15 -2.43
N THR A 211 -5.91 -14.01 -3.47
CA THR A 211 -6.79 -13.91 -4.63
C THR A 211 -8.26 -13.98 -4.23
N ARG A 212 -8.64 -14.96 -3.40
CA ARG A 212 -10.02 -15.09 -2.91
C ARG A 212 -10.49 -13.87 -2.09
N VAL A 213 -9.60 -13.27 -1.31
CA VAL A 213 -9.90 -12.01 -0.61
C VAL A 213 -10.10 -10.87 -1.60
N ALA A 214 -9.26 -10.76 -2.63
CA ALA A 214 -9.40 -9.74 -3.66
C ALA A 214 -10.73 -9.88 -4.41
N GLU A 215 -11.09 -11.09 -4.84
CA GLU A 215 -12.37 -11.43 -5.46
C GLU A 215 -13.53 -11.00 -4.56
N ALA A 216 -13.52 -11.33 -3.27
CA ALA A 216 -14.58 -10.94 -2.35
C ALA A 216 -14.76 -9.41 -2.22
N PHE A 217 -13.68 -8.64 -2.30
CA PHE A 217 -13.79 -7.16 -2.36
C PHE A 217 -14.40 -6.70 -3.68
N VAL A 218 -13.97 -7.26 -4.81
CA VAL A 218 -14.49 -6.92 -6.14
C VAL A 218 -15.97 -7.29 -6.27
N ASP A 219 -16.37 -8.47 -5.81
CA ASP A 219 -17.77 -8.92 -5.81
C ASP A 219 -18.66 -7.97 -5.00
N LYS A 220 -18.15 -7.45 -3.88
CA LYS A 220 -18.91 -6.57 -2.99
C LYS A 220 -18.99 -5.12 -3.47
N TYR A 221 -17.87 -4.56 -3.95
CA TYR A 221 -17.73 -3.11 -4.21
C TYR A 221 -17.53 -2.76 -5.70
N GLY A 222 -17.45 -3.77 -6.57
CA GLY A 222 -17.37 -3.62 -8.02
C GLY A 222 -16.12 -2.88 -8.48
N LYS A 223 -16.31 -2.01 -9.49
CA LYS A 223 -15.23 -1.30 -10.21
C LYS A 223 -14.27 -0.52 -9.31
N TYR A 224 -14.73 -0.01 -8.18
CA TYR A 224 -13.95 0.81 -7.25
C TYR A 224 -13.57 0.06 -5.97
N ALA A 225 -13.51 -1.27 -6.00
CA ALA A 225 -13.24 -2.08 -4.82
C ALA A 225 -11.91 -1.76 -4.11
N GLY A 226 -10.87 -1.38 -4.84
CA GLY A 226 -9.60 -0.94 -4.24
C GLY A 226 -9.73 0.37 -3.46
N TRP A 227 -10.64 1.26 -3.86
CA TRP A 227 -10.94 2.49 -3.14
C TRP A 227 -11.69 2.18 -1.84
N ALA A 228 -12.71 1.31 -1.91
CA ALA A 228 -13.43 0.83 -0.73
C ALA A 228 -12.48 0.15 0.27
N GLN A 229 -11.60 -0.73 -0.22
CA GLN A 229 -10.57 -1.37 0.60
C GLN A 229 -9.64 -0.34 1.25
N THR A 230 -9.21 0.68 0.51
CA THR A 230 -8.33 1.74 1.03
C THR A 230 -9.02 2.54 2.14
N LEU A 231 -10.30 2.90 1.97
CA LEU A 231 -11.08 3.60 2.99
C LEU A 231 -11.26 2.77 4.26
N LEU A 232 -11.58 1.48 4.12
CA LEU A 232 -11.68 0.56 5.26
C LEU A 232 -10.33 0.42 5.98
N PHE A 233 -9.23 0.32 5.24
CA PHE A 233 -7.89 0.29 5.83
C PHE A 233 -7.57 1.57 6.60
N ILE A 234 -7.82 2.74 6.01
CA ILE A 234 -7.60 4.04 6.66
C ILE A 234 -8.43 4.16 7.94
N SER A 235 -9.67 3.69 7.95
CA SER A 235 -10.53 3.70 9.14
C SER A 235 -10.00 2.87 10.32
N GLU A 236 -9.13 1.88 10.05
CA GLU A 236 -8.47 1.04 11.06
C GLU A 236 -7.15 1.64 11.57
N LEU A 237 -6.64 2.71 10.95
CA LEU A 237 -5.44 3.39 11.44
C LEU A 237 -5.71 4.10 12.78
N PRO A 238 -4.81 4.02 13.78
CA PRO A 238 -5.08 4.56 15.12
C PRO A 238 -5.49 6.03 15.15
N THR A 239 -4.90 6.86 14.30
CA THR A 239 -5.19 8.30 14.22
C THR A 239 -6.58 8.59 13.68
N GLN A 240 -7.04 7.82 12.70
CA GLN A 240 -8.35 7.99 12.08
C GLN A 240 -9.43 7.33 12.92
N LYS A 241 -9.14 6.16 13.50
CA LYS A 241 -10.05 5.47 14.42
C LYS A 241 -10.46 6.35 15.60
N ALA A 242 -9.56 7.21 16.09
CA ALA A 242 -9.84 8.16 17.16
C ALA A 242 -10.88 9.24 16.79
N LEU A 243 -11.09 9.49 15.50
CA LEU A 243 -12.05 10.47 14.98
C LEU A 243 -13.43 9.85 14.68
N LEU A 244 -13.54 8.51 14.67
CA LEU A 244 -14.76 7.78 14.34
C LEU A 244 -15.65 7.55 15.58
N PRO A 245 -16.98 7.34 15.43
CA PRO A 245 -17.89 7.11 16.54
C PRO A 245 -17.54 5.87 17.38
N ILE A 246 -17.82 5.92 18.70
CA ILE A 246 -17.50 4.84 19.65
C ILE A 246 -18.18 3.50 19.28
N SER A 247 -19.38 3.54 18.69
CA SER A 247 -20.09 2.35 18.17
C SER A 247 -19.25 1.58 17.15
N PHE A 248 -18.68 2.30 16.18
CA PHE A 248 -17.79 1.75 15.17
C PHE A 248 -16.50 1.19 15.78
N GLN A 249 -15.93 1.91 16.76
CA GLN A 249 -14.73 1.45 17.47
C GLN A 249 -14.94 0.13 18.24
N ASN A 250 -16.15 -0.10 18.78
CA ASN A 250 -16.51 -1.26 19.60
C ASN A 250 -16.82 -2.52 18.79
N GLU A 251 -17.48 -2.41 17.63
CA GLU A 251 -17.67 -3.54 16.71
C GLU A 251 -16.32 -4.11 16.22
N MET A 252 -15.30 -3.26 16.09
CA MET A 252 -13.93 -3.68 15.76
C MET A 252 -13.24 -4.45 16.91
N HIS A 253 -13.69 -4.29 18.16
CA HIS A 253 -13.08 -4.90 19.35
C HIS A 253 -13.74 -6.21 19.82
N SER A 254 -15.02 -6.43 19.50
CA SER A 254 -15.79 -7.61 19.95
C SER A 254 -15.32 -8.94 19.33
N ASN A 255 -14.61 -8.90 18.19
CA ASN A 255 -14.16 -10.10 17.45
C ASN A 255 -12.64 -10.38 17.54
N LYS A 256 -11.96 -9.96 18.61
CA LYS A 256 -10.59 -10.44 18.85
C LYS A 256 -10.63 -11.96 19.12
N PRO A 257 -9.86 -12.79 18.39
CA PRO A 257 -9.77 -14.20 18.71
C PRO A 257 -9.25 -14.36 20.15
N LYS A 258 -10.00 -15.10 20.99
CA LYS A 258 -9.57 -15.46 22.34
C LYS A 258 -8.18 -16.11 22.24
N LYS A 259 -7.16 -15.50 22.85
CA LYS A 259 -5.83 -16.10 23.00
C LYS A 259 -6.02 -17.52 23.56
N ARG A 260 -5.61 -18.55 22.82
CA ARG A 260 -5.51 -19.92 23.35
C ARG A 260 -4.54 -19.86 24.54
N ARG A 261 -5.05 -20.04 25.76
CA ARG A 261 -4.20 -20.36 26.92
C ARG A 261 -3.54 -21.70 26.62
N MET A 262 -2.25 -21.69 26.30
CA MET A 262 -1.45 -22.92 26.38
C MET A 262 -1.41 -23.32 27.86
N SER A 263 -2.17 -24.35 28.24
CA SER A 263 -1.99 -25.04 29.50
C SER A 263 -0.68 -25.84 29.41
N GLY A 264 0.43 -25.20 29.79
CA GLY A 264 1.70 -25.88 30.01
C GLY A 264 1.58 -26.79 31.22
N ASN A 265 1.46 -28.09 30.97
CA ASN A 265 1.56 -29.10 32.02
C ASN A 265 3.04 -29.24 32.42
N LYS A 266 3.49 -28.48 33.41
CA LYS A 266 4.81 -28.67 34.04
C LYS A 266 4.79 -29.99 34.82
N LYS A 267 5.41 -31.05 34.27
CA LYS A 267 5.89 -32.16 35.10
C LYS A 267 7.17 -31.71 35.81
N MET A 268 7.11 -31.62 37.14
CA MET A 268 8.29 -31.46 37.99
C MET A 268 9.15 -32.72 37.94
N PRO A 269 10.49 -32.64 37.91
CA PRO A 269 11.34 -33.76 38.28
C PRO A 269 11.48 -33.82 39.80
N THR A 270 11.08 -34.95 40.39
CA THR A 270 11.32 -35.26 41.80
C THR A 270 12.79 -35.62 42.02
N SER A 271 13.42 -34.92 42.95
CA SER A 271 14.73 -35.19 43.51
C SER A 271 14.72 -36.48 44.35
N THR A 272 15.69 -37.36 44.13
CA THR A 272 16.11 -38.37 45.12
C THR A 272 17.60 -38.18 45.38
N THR A 273 17.90 -37.97 46.65
CA THR A 273 19.20 -37.76 47.31
C THR A 273 20.07 -39.03 47.36
N PRO A 274 21.36 -38.90 47.72
CA PRO A 274 22.41 -39.87 47.42
C PRO A 274 22.69 -40.86 48.56
N THR A 275 23.38 -41.95 48.23
CA THR A 275 24.00 -42.87 49.22
C THR A 275 25.48 -43.10 48.83
N PRO A 276 26.42 -43.18 49.79
CA PRO A 276 27.86 -43.11 49.51
C PRO A 276 28.59 -44.47 49.57
N CYS A 277 29.79 -44.48 48.97
CA CYS A 277 30.98 -45.34 49.15
C CYS A 277 30.83 -46.82 49.51
N SER A 278 31.39 -47.69 48.65
CA SER A 278 32.62 -48.48 48.89
C SER A 278 33.14 -49.01 47.56
#